data_AF-A0A3C1WI04-F1
#
_entry.id   AF-A0A3C1WI04-F1
#
_cell.length_a   1.000
_cell.length_b   1.000
_cell.length_c   1.000
_cell.angle_alpha   90.00
_cell.angle_beta   90.00
_cell.angle_gamma   90.00
#
_symmetry.space_group_name_H-M   'P 1'
#
loop_
_entity.id
_entity.type
_entity.pdbx_description
1 polymer ?
#
loop_
_entity_poly.entity_id
_entity_poly.type
_entity_poly.pdbx_seq_one_letter_code
_entity_poly.pdbx_strand_id
1 'polypeptide(L)'
;IYDRRTRETFSEWLLLPGTSFEDYRRQQFSPLVSLNFGKAECVPVAKGLEIRFETETPLANGGRIHLQKTYLIPFKGKRIGVVWHFECRDGIADFRFVAESLFCLLAGNAHDRYVYWQGEDGVRRVPLASHEEMSGVERLGITDEWLRLHGAVEAPGARHIWRDAIETVSQSEGGYERVYQGTVIAPVWDVRLAAGKSAEARMIVDLEEEKNEW
;
A
#
# COMPACT_ATOMS: atom_id res chain seq x y z
N ILE A 1 -19.42 -2.91 4.75
CA ILE A 1 -18.38 -3.87 4.33
C ILE A 1 -17.67 -4.31 5.60
N TYR A 2 -17.41 -5.60 5.79
CA TYR A 2 -16.66 -6.09 6.94
C TYR A 2 -15.32 -6.63 6.46
N ASP A 3 -14.23 -6.23 7.10
CA ASP A 3 -12.92 -6.78 6.79
C ASP A 3 -12.84 -8.25 7.22
N ARG A 4 -12.19 -9.06 6.38
CA ARG A 4 -11.89 -10.47 6.66
C ARG A 4 -10.42 -10.67 7.02
N ARG A 5 -9.72 -9.59 7.37
CA ARG A 5 -8.27 -9.53 7.52
C ARG A 5 -7.89 -8.47 8.54
N THR A 6 -6.71 -8.62 9.13
CA THR A 6 -6.03 -7.52 9.82
C THR A 6 -5.50 -6.55 8.77
N ARG A 7 -5.53 -5.25 9.09
CA ARG A 7 -4.96 -4.21 8.24
C ARG A 7 -3.66 -3.69 8.84
N GLU A 8 -2.56 -3.83 8.11
CA GLU A 8 -1.22 -3.45 8.53
C GLU A 8 -0.46 -2.74 7.39
N THR A 9 0.39 -1.78 7.71
CA THR A 9 1.19 -1.08 6.70
C THR A 9 2.27 -2.00 6.15
N PHE A 10 2.49 -1.91 4.84
CA PHE A 10 3.29 -2.84 4.04
C PHE A 10 2.69 -4.25 3.97
N SER A 11 1.36 -4.39 4.02
CA SER A 11 0.70 -5.65 3.64
C SER A 11 0.75 -5.84 2.12
N GLU A 12 0.85 -7.08 1.66
CA GLU A 12 0.88 -7.42 0.24
C GLU A 12 -0.19 -8.41 -0.18
N TRP A 13 -0.68 -8.24 -1.40
CA TRP A 13 -1.61 -9.16 -2.04
C TRP A 13 -1.17 -9.51 -3.46
N LEU A 14 -1.32 -10.78 -3.81
CA LEU A 14 -1.27 -11.24 -5.19
C LEU A 14 -2.69 -11.58 -5.61
N LEU A 15 -3.31 -10.67 -6.35
CA LEU A 15 -4.70 -10.75 -6.80
C LEU A 15 -4.76 -11.26 -8.24
N LEU A 16 -5.97 -11.61 -8.69
CA LEU A 16 -6.20 -11.92 -10.09
C LEU A 16 -5.92 -10.67 -10.96
N PRO A 17 -5.35 -10.80 -12.18
CA PRO A 17 -5.02 -9.66 -13.05
C PRO A 17 -6.18 -8.69 -13.34
N GLY A 18 -7.42 -9.18 -13.26
CA GLY A 18 -8.64 -8.39 -13.50
C GLY A 18 -9.33 -7.84 -12.25
N THR A 19 -8.78 -8.01 -11.05
CA THR A 19 -9.43 -7.54 -9.82
C THR A 19 -9.56 -6.02 -9.83
N SER A 20 -10.80 -5.52 -9.79
CA SER A 20 -11.09 -4.07 -9.84
C SER A 20 -10.86 -3.38 -8.50
N PHE A 21 -10.73 -2.05 -8.53
CA PHE A 21 -10.70 -1.24 -7.30
C PHE A 21 -11.96 -1.46 -6.45
N GLU A 22 -13.15 -1.57 -7.06
CA GLU A 22 -14.40 -1.73 -6.32
C GLU A 22 -14.48 -3.12 -5.65
N ASP A 23 -13.99 -4.18 -6.30
CA ASP A 23 -13.88 -5.51 -5.67
C ASP A 23 -12.90 -5.47 -4.49
N TYR A 24 -11.74 -4.83 -4.66
CA TYR A 24 -10.77 -4.62 -3.59
C TYR A 24 -11.38 -3.88 -2.39
N ARG A 25 -11.99 -2.73 -2.65
CA ARG A 25 -12.64 -1.87 -1.65
C ARG A 25 -13.74 -2.61 -0.90
N ARG A 26 -14.59 -3.36 -1.61
CA ARG A 26 -15.66 -4.16 -1.01
C ARG A 26 -15.19 -5.44 -0.32
N GLN A 27 -13.88 -5.72 -0.34
CA GLN A 27 -13.30 -7.00 0.13
C GLN A 27 -13.95 -8.21 -0.58
N GLN A 28 -14.27 -8.04 -1.87
CA GLN A 28 -14.88 -9.04 -2.76
C GLN A 28 -13.84 -9.63 -3.73
N PHE A 29 -12.65 -9.93 -3.23
CA PHE A 29 -11.58 -10.55 -3.99
C PHE A 29 -11.04 -11.78 -3.26
N SER A 30 -10.38 -12.66 -4.01
CA SER A 30 -9.64 -13.80 -3.49
C SER A 30 -8.18 -13.67 -3.91
N PRO A 31 -7.23 -13.60 -2.97
CA PRO A 31 -5.82 -13.70 -3.31
C PRO A 31 -5.53 -15.03 -4.00
N LEU A 32 -4.58 -15.02 -4.95
CA LEU A 32 -4.07 -16.21 -5.61
C LEU A 32 -3.32 -17.13 -4.64
N VAL A 33 -2.85 -16.57 -3.52
CA VAL A 33 -2.11 -17.29 -2.49
C VAL A 33 -2.11 -16.49 -1.19
N SER A 34 -2.04 -17.19 -0.06
CA SER A 34 -1.68 -16.59 1.23
C SER A 34 -0.16 -16.61 1.38
N LEU A 35 0.47 -15.43 1.39
CA LEU A 35 1.92 -15.32 1.51
C LEU A 35 2.35 -15.62 2.94
N ASN A 36 3.20 -16.64 3.11
CA ASN A 36 3.77 -17.01 4.40
C ASN A 36 5.28 -16.84 4.31
N PHE A 37 5.77 -15.71 4.81
CA PHE A 37 7.20 -15.42 4.82
C PHE A 37 7.94 -16.24 5.88
N GLY A 38 9.15 -16.67 5.52
CA GLY A 38 10.09 -17.24 6.46
C GLY A 38 10.57 -16.23 7.51
N LYS A 39 11.48 -16.68 8.36
CA LYS A 39 12.10 -15.83 9.39
C LYS A 39 12.83 -14.65 8.73
N ALA A 40 12.70 -13.47 9.32
CA ALA A 40 13.41 -12.28 8.91
C ALA A 40 14.94 -12.47 9.01
N GLU A 41 15.66 -12.04 7.97
CA GLU A 41 17.10 -11.80 8.01
C GLU A 41 17.37 -10.30 8.12
N CYS A 42 18.14 -9.89 9.13
CA CYS A 42 18.51 -8.50 9.35
C CYS A 42 19.96 -8.27 8.92
N VAL A 43 20.16 -7.41 7.92
CA VAL A 43 21.47 -7.12 7.33
C VAL A 43 21.80 -5.64 7.52
N PRO A 44 22.72 -5.28 8.43
CA PRO A 44 23.20 -3.91 8.53
C PRO A 44 23.89 -3.48 7.24
N VAL A 45 23.58 -2.28 6.77
CA VAL A 45 24.23 -1.64 5.61
C VAL A 45 24.81 -0.30 6.02
N ALA A 46 25.67 0.28 5.17
CA ALA A 46 26.45 1.47 5.52
C ALA A 46 25.61 2.66 6.04
N LYS A 47 24.35 2.79 5.61
CA LYS A 47 23.46 3.92 5.97
C LYS A 47 22.12 3.47 6.59
N GLY A 48 22.01 2.22 7.02
CA GLY A 48 20.74 1.70 7.53
C GLY A 48 20.74 0.21 7.81
N LEU A 49 19.54 -0.36 7.82
CA LEU A 49 19.25 -1.76 8.02
C LEU A 49 18.37 -2.25 6.87
N GLU A 50 18.74 -3.39 6.30
CA GLU A 50 17.85 -4.16 5.44
C GLU A 50 17.22 -5.30 6.25
N ILE A 51 15.90 -5.45 6.17
CA ILE A 51 15.19 -6.60 6.75
C ILE A 51 14.55 -7.38 5.62
N ARG A 52 15.05 -8.60 5.39
CA ARG A 52 14.68 -9.45 4.27
C ARG A 52 13.79 -10.59 4.73
N PHE A 53 12.77 -10.85 3.94
CA PHE A 53 11.84 -11.96 4.10
C PHE A 53 11.73 -12.67 2.76
N GLU A 54 11.68 -13.99 2.79
CA GLU A 54 11.51 -14.79 1.58
C GLU A 54 10.37 -15.79 1.74
N THR A 55 9.73 -16.10 0.62
CA THR A 55 8.77 -17.18 0.50
C THR A 55 8.80 -17.73 -0.92
N GLU A 56 8.48 -19.01 -1.08
CA GLU A 56 8.26 -19.62 -2.37
C GLU A 56 6.94 -20.36 -2.34
N THR A 57 6.05 -20.09 -3.30
CA THR A 57 4.68 -20.59 -3.25
C THR A 57 4.07 -20.74 -4.65
N PRO A 58 3.24 -21.77 -4.89
CA PRO A 58 2.46 -21.85 -6.11
C PRO A 58 1.32 -20.81 -6.10
N LEU A 59 0.93 -20.34 -7.29
CA LEU A 59 -0.25 -19.50 -7.46
C LEU A 59 -1.46 -20.35 -7.83
N ALA A 60 -2.65 -19.98 -7.36
CA ALA A 60 -3.88 -20.72 -7.66
C ALA A 60 -4.23 -20.76 -9.17
N ASN A 61 -3.75 -19.80 -9.96
CA ASN A 61 -3.93 -19.76 -11.42
C ASN A 61 -2.78 -20.37 -12.21
N GLY A 62 -1.83 -21.02 -11.53
CA GLY A 62 -0.68 -21.69 -12.15
C GLY A 62 0.63 -20.93 -12.00
N GLY A 63 1.72 -21.68 -12.18
CA GLY A 63 3.07 -21.20 -11.93
C GLY A 63 3.44 -21.14 -10.45
N ARG A 64 4.74 -21.00 -10.20
CA ARG A 64 5.34 -20.85 -8.88
C ARG A 64 6.20 -19.61 -8.85
N ILE A 65 6.13 -18.87 -7.75
CA ILE A 65 6.97 -17.71 -7.53
C ILE A 65 7.85 -17.90 -6.31
N HIS A 66 9.07 -17.40 -6.41
CA HIS A 66 9.85 -16.95 -5.26
C HIS A 66 9.64 -15.45 -5.09
N LEU A 67 9.38 -15.02 -3.87
CA LEU A 67 9.17 -13.63 -3.50
C LEU A 67 10.12 -13.27 -2.37
N GLN A 68 10.96 -12.28 -2.61
CA GLN A 68 11.76 -11.62 -1.59
C GLN A 68 11.16 -10.24 -1.30
N LYS A 69 10.80 -9.98 -0.05
CA LYS A 69 10.42 -8.66 0.46
C LYS A 69 11.57 -8.11 1.27
N THR A 70 11.98 -6.87 1.01
CA THR A 70 13.09 -6.22 1.69
C THR A 70 12.68 -4.84 2.18
N TYR A 71 12.64 -4.65 3.49
CA TYR A 71 12.53 -3.33 4.11
C TYR A 71 13.89 -2.64 4.06
N LEU A 72 13.90 -1.37 3.69
CA LEU A 72 15.06 -0.49 3.63
C LEU A 72 14.85 0.62 4.67
N ILE A 73 15.52 0.49 5.81
CA ILE A 73 15.35 1.38 6.96
C ILE A 73 16.63 2.20 7.14
N PRO A 74 16.64 3.50 6.83
CA PRO A 74 17.82 4.32 7.01
C PRO A 74 18.06 4.61 8.51
N PHE A 75 19.32 4.79 8.91
CA PHE A 75 19.66 5.19 10.29
C PHE A 75 19.28 6.65 10.61
N LYS A 76 19.02 7.45 9.58
CA LYS A 76 18.61 8.85 9.67
C LYS A 76 17.49 9.13 8.68
N GLY A 77 16.59 10.04 9.05
CA GLY A 77 15.41 10.37 8.26
C GLY A 77 14.17 9.62 8.76
N LYS A 78 13.05 9.83 8.07
CA LYS A 78 11.73 9.31 8.45
C LYS A 78 11.07 8.50 7.34
N ARG A 79 11.89 7.98 6.42
CA ARG A 79 11.49 7.24 5.23
C ARG A 79 11.72 5.75 5.44
N ILE A 80 10.73 4.92 5.09
CA ILE A 80 10.86 3.47 5.00
C ILE A 80 10.60 3.07 3.55
N GLY A 81 11.57 2.41 2.93
CA GLY A 81 11.38 1.77 1.63
C GLY A 81 11.05 0.30 1.79
N VAL A 82 10.25 -0.24 0.88
CA VAL A 82 10.07 -1.70 0.73
C VAL A 82 10.19 -2.04 -0.74
N VAL A 83 10.97 -3.08 -1.02
CA VAL A 83 11.18 -3.64 -2.35
C VAL A 83 10.69 -5.09 -2.34
N TRP A 84 9.90 -5.45 -3.33
CA TRP A 84 9.47 -6.82 -3.59
C TRP A 84 10.09 -7.28 -4.90
N HIS A 85 10.90 -8.32 -4.83
CA HIS A 85 11.46 -8.99 -6.00
C HIS A 85 10.74 -10.32 -6.20
N PHE A 86 10.14 -10.48 -7.38
CA PHE A 86 9.44 -11.69 -7.80
C PHE A 86 10.29 -12.43 -8.82
N GLU A 87 10.42 -13.75 -8.67
CA GLU A 87 10.99 -14.63 -9.68
C GLU A 87 10.01 -15.77 -9.96
N CYS A 88 9.66 -15.99 -11.23
CA CYS A 88 8.84 -17.12 -11.62
C CYS A 88 9.73 -18.37 -11.74
N ARG A 89 9.54 -19.36 -10.87
CA ARG A 89 10.30 -20.62 -10.86
C ARG A 89 9.87 -21.56 -11.97
N ASP A 90 8.57 -21.63 -12.21
CA ASP A 90 7.97 -22.50 -13.22
C ASP A 90 6.63 -21.92 -13.73
N GLY A 91 6.19 -22.43 -14.90
CA GLY A 91 4.94 -22.03 -15.52
C GLY A 91 4.90 -20.57 -15.95
N ILE A 92 3.74 -19.93 -15.68
CA ILE A 92 3.50 -18.50 -15.92
C ILE A 92 2.92 -17.95 -14.62
N ALA A 93 3.57 -16.94 -14.05
CA ALA A 93 3.02 -16.19 -12.94
C ALA A 93 2.34 -14.93 -13.49
N ASP A 94 1.02 -14.82 -13.32
CA ASP A 94 0.22 -13.70 -13.82
C ASP A 94 -0.70 -13.20 -12.72
N PHE A 95 -0.44 -12.01 -12.20
CA PHE A 95 -1.13 -11.48 -11.03
C PHE A 95 -1.10 -9.95 -10.98
N ARG A 96 -2.04 -9.41 -10.21
CA ARG A 96 -2.01 -8.02 -9.78
C ARG A 96 -1.40 -7.94 -8.38
N PHE A 97 -0.23 -7.34 -8.27
CA PHE A 97 0.42 -7.08 -7.00
C PHE A 97 -0.12 -5.80 -6.38
N VAL A 98 -0.54 -5.85 -5.13
CA VAL A 98 -1.03 -4.70 -4.36
C VAL A 98 -0.25 -4.61 -3.06
N ALA A 99 0.37 -3.46 -2.80
CA ALA A 99 1.04 -3.18 -1.53
C ALA A 99 0.29 -2.08 -0.79
N GLU A 100 -0.02 -2.26 0.49
CA GLU A 100 -0.85 -1.31 1.24
C GLU A 100 -0.03 -0.47 2.20
N SER A 101 -0.39 0.80 2.32
CA SER A 101 0.03 1.69 3.40
C SER A 101 -1.19 2.31 4.06
N LEU A 102 -1.16 2.38 5.39
CA LEU A 102 -2.29 2.83 6.19
C LEU A 102 -1.94 4.06 7.02
N PHE A 103 -2.87 5.02 7.03
CA PHE A 103 -2.74 6.28 7.76
C PHE A 103 -3.99 6.55 8.60
N CYS A 104 -3.84 6.58 9.93
CA CYS A 104 -4.95 6.72 10.88
C CYS A 104 -5.05 8.13 11.47
N LEU A 105 -5.19 9.15 10.61
CA LEU A 105 -5.15 10.57 11.00
C LEU A 105 -6.49 11.13 11.54
N LEU A 106 -7.49 10.28 11.79
CA LEU A 106 -8.85 10.66 12.24
C LEU A 106 -9.54 11.71 11.32
N ALA A 107 -10.78 12.08 11.67
CA ALA A 107 -11.57 13.15 11.04
C ALA A 107 -11.48 13.24 9.51
N GLY A 108 -11.80 12.15 8.80
CA GLY A 108 -11.47 12.04 7.37
C GLY A 108 -12.18 13.00 6.40
N ASN A 109 -13.12 13.81 6.87
CA ASN A 109 -13.80 14.85 6.08
C ASN A 109 -13.41 16.29 6.48
N ALA A 110 -12.47 16.46 7.42
CA ALA A 110 -11.99 17.78 7.82
C ALA A 110 -11.23 18.44 6.65
N HIS A 111 -11.38 19.74 6.48
CA HIS A 111 -10.82 20.48 5.34
C HIS A 111 -9.30 20.64 5.40
N ASP A 112 -8.74 20.59 6.62
CA ASP A 112 -7.33 20.67 6.97
C ASP A 112 -6.64 19.29 6.95
N ARG A 113 -7.34 18.25 6.47
CA ARG A 113 -6.85 16.87 6.35
C ARG A 113 -7.18 16.29 4.99
N TYR A 114 -6.16 16.04 4.17
CA TYR A 114 -6.37 15.66 2.78
C TYR A 114 -5.26 14.80 2.21
N VAL A 115 -5.62 14.04 1.17
CA VAL A 115 -4.67 13.45 0.24
C VAL A 115 -4.51 14.39 -0.93
N TYR A 116 -3.28 14.53 -1.44
CA TYR A 116 -2.99 15.37 -2.59
C TYR A 116 -1.98 14.72 -3.53
N TRP A 117 -2.05 15.10 -4.81
CA TRP A 117 -1.09 14.66 -5.83
C TRP A 117 -1.05 15.67 -6.97
N GLN A 118 -0.03 15.54 -7.81
CA GLN A 118 0.06 16.31 -9.06
C GLN A 118 -0.78 15.63 -10.14
N GLY A 119 -1.87 16.28 -10.56
CA GLY A 119 -2.65 15.88 -11.73
C GLY A 119 -2.23 16.66 -12.98
N GLU A 120 -2.87 16.35 -14.11
CA GLU A 120 -2.62 17.02 -15.41
C GLU A 120 -2.89 18.53 -15.33
N ASP A 121 -3.97 18.94 -14.67
CA ASP A 121 -4.39 20.34 -14.55
C ASP A 121 -3.86 21.06 -13.30
N GLY A 122 -2.93 20.43 -12.56
CA GLY A 122 -2.36 20.99 -11.33
C GLY A 122 -2.55 20.10 -10.10
N VAL A 123 -2.28 20.66 -8.92
CA VAL A 123 -2.37 19.94 -7.64
C VAL A 123 -3.83 19.63 -7.33
N ARG A 124 -4.15 18.35 -7.16
CA ARG A 124 -5.46 17.89 -6.69
C ARG A 124 -5.41 17.64 -5.18
N ARG A 125 -6.51 17.94 -4.50
CA ARG A 125 -6.70 17.71 -3.06
C ARG A 125 -8.09 17.15 -2.80
N VAL A 126 -8.17 16.16 -1.93
CA VAL A 126 -9.41 15.45 -1.61
C VAL A 126 -9.41 15.02 -0.14
N PRO A 127 -10.58 14.91 0.51
CA PRO A 127 -10.67 14.48 1.90
C PRO A 127 -10.05 13.09 2.11
N LEU A 128 -9.53 12.82 3.31
CA LEU A 128 -8.97 11.49 3.65
C LEU A 128 -9.99 10.35 3.48
N ALA A 129 -11.27 10.62 3.73
CA ALA A 129 -12.36 9.65 3.64
C ALA A 129 -12.90 9.42 2.21
N SER A 130 -12.18 9.88 1.17
CA SER A 130 -12.60 9.62 -0.22
C SER A 130 -11.97 8.36 -0.81
N HIS A 131 -12.60 7.86 -1.87
CA HIS A 131 -12.30 6.58 -2.51
C HIS A 131 -11.99 6.84 -3.98
N GLU A 132 -10.86 6.35 -4.47
CA GLU A 132 -10.44 6.66 -5.85
C GLU A 132 -9.44 5.65 -6.40
N GLU A 133 -9.59 5.32 -7.67
CA GLU A 133 -8.57 4.66 -8.47
C GLU A 133 -7.91 5.71 -9.37
N MET A 134 -6.60 5.85 -9.25
CA MET A 134 -5.81 6.84 -9.99
C MET A 134 -4.85 6.12 -10.92
N SER A 135 -4.75 6.57 -12.17
CA SER A 135 -3.80 6.08 -13.16
C SER A 135 -2.77 7.15 -13.46
N GLY A 136 -1.52 6.76 -13.76
CA GLY A 136 -0.45 7.71 -14.07
C GLY A 136 0.06 8.54 -12.89
N VAL A 137 -0.30 8.16 -11.66
CA VAL A 137 0.16 8.79 -10.42
C VAL A 137 1.11 7.82 -9.72
N GLU A 138 2.35 8.25 -9.48
CA GLU A 138 3.35 7.45 -8.76
C GLU A 138 3.65 7.98 -7.36
N ARG A 139 3.14 9.17 -7.02
CA ARG A 139 3.34 9.79 -5.71
C ARG A 139 2.09 10.49 -5.23
N LEU A 140 1.73 10.25 -3.97
CA LEU A 140 0.72 11.01 -3.25
C LEU A 140 1.30 11.53 -1.94
N GLY A 141 0.84 12.71 -1.55
CA GLY A 141 1.00 13.22 -0.21
C GLY A 141 -0.28 13.03 0.59
N ILE A 142 -0.13 12.91 1.90
CA ILE A 142 -1.21 12.93 2.89
C ILE A 142 -0.86 13.97 3.94
N THR A 143 -1.83 14.74 4.41
CA THR A 143 -1.58 15.86 5.32
C THR A 143 -2.63 15.93 6.40
N ASP A 144 -2.17 16.22 7.62
CA ASP A 144 -2.96 16.72 8.74
C ASP A 144 -2.33 18.04 9.19
N GLU A 145 -2.93 19.17 8.79
CA GLU A 145 -2.37 20.50 9.09
C GLU A 145 -2.51 20.84 10.59
N TRP A 146 -3.52 20.30 11.27
CA TRP A 146 -3.71 20.47 12.70
C TRP A 146 -2.54 19.88 13.51
N LEU A 147 -2.11 18.67 13.13
CA LEU A 147 -0.96 18.00 13.74
C LEU A 147 0.38 18.36 13.07
N ARG A 148 0.37 19.15 11.99
CA ARG A 148 1.54 19.45 11.15
C ARG A 148 2.28 18.20 10.66
N LEU A 149 1.50 17.18 10.31
CA LEU A 149 2.00 15.92 9.80
C LEU A 149 1.84 15.88 8.28
N HIS A 150 2.92 15.54 7.60
CA HIS A 150 2.94 15.33 6.16
C HIS A 150 3.50 13.95 5.87
N GLY A 151 2.68 13.07 5.31
CA GLY A 151 3.15 11.79 4.78
C GLY A 151 3.27 11.83 3.27
N ALA A 152 4.03 10.90 2.71
CA ALA A 152 4.00 10.62 1.29
C ALA A 152 4.12 9.13 1.01
N VAL A 153 3.48 8.68 -0.06
CA VAL A 153 3.65 7.35 -0.63
C VAL A 153 4.18 7.53 -2.05
N GLU A 154 5.34 6.95 -2.33
CA GLU A 154 5.93 6.87 -3.66
C GLU A 154 5.95 5.41 -4.12
N ALA A 155 5.49 5.13 -5.33
CA ALA A 155 5.42 3.80 -5.91
C ALA A 155 5.76 3.84 -7.40
N PRO A 156 7.05 3.94 -7.76
CA PRO A 156 7.48 4.01 -9.15
C PRO A 156 7.01 2.79 -9.95
N GLY A 157 6.55 3.02 -11.18
CA GLY A 157 6.08 1.96 -12.08
C GLY A 157 4.77 1.31 -11.66
N ALA A 158 4.08 1.79 -10.62
CA ALA A 158 2.73 1.35 -10.31
C ALA A 158 1.79 1.75 -11.45
N ARG A 159 0.97 0.80 -11.90
CA ARG A 159 -0.02 1.06 -12.95
C ARG A 159 -1.16 1.93 -12.43
N HIS A 160 -1.62 1.61 -11.22
CA HIS A 160 -2.67 2.34 -10.52
C HIS A 160 -2.26 2.59 -9.08
N ILE A 161 -2.86 3.60 -8.47
CA ILE A 161 -2.91 3.71 -7.02
C ILE A 161 -4.37 3.71 -6.60
N TRP A 162 -4.73 2.74 -5.78
CA TRP A 162 -6.04 2.67 -5.15
C TRP A 162 -6.01 3.37 -3.81
N ARG A 163 -7.04 4.15 -3.54
CA ARG A 163 -7.22 4.85 -2.28
C ARG A 163 -8.58 4.55 -1.73
N ASP A 164 -8.62 4.13 -0.47
CA ASP A 164 -9.87 3.73 0.18
C ASP A 164 -9.90 4.23 1.62
N ALA A 165 -11.10 4.57 2.09
CA ALA A 165 -11.33 4.94 3.47
C ALA A 165 -11.77 3.71 4.26
N ILE A 166 -11.12 3.49 5.41
CA ILE A 166 -11.52 2.49 6.39
C ILE A 166 -12.53 3.16 7.30
N GLU A 167 -13.72 2.57 7.37
CA GLU A 167 -14.82 3.11 8.15
C GLU A 167 -15.49 2.00 8.96
N THR A 168 -15.90 2.33 10.17
CA THR A 168 -16.71 1.45 11.02
C THR A 168 -18.12 1.99 11.13
N VAL A 169 -19.08 1.12 11.43
CA VAL A 169 -20.44 1.52 11.81
C VAL A 169 -20.49 1.57 13.33
N SER A 170 -20.86 2.73 13.87
CA SER A 170 -21.12 2.94 15.30
C SER A 170 -22.60 3.18 15.52
N GLN A 171 -23.13 2.69 16.64
CA GLN A 171 -24.49 2.98 17.09
C GLN A 171 -24.43 4.05 18.18
N SER A 172 -25.01 5.22 17.92
CA SER A 172 -25.19 6.30 18.89
C SER A 172 -26.67 6.40 19.30
N GLU A 173 -26.98 7.25 20.28
CA GLU A 173 -28.37 7.57 20.66
C GLU A 173 -29.17 8.18 19.49
N GLY A 174 -28.48 8.78 18.50
CA GLY A 174 -29.06 9.36 17.30
C GLY A 174 -29.24 8.40 16.13
N GLY A 175 -28.81 7.14 16.25
CA GLY A 175 -28.89 6.12 15.20
C GLY A 175 -27.52 5.56 14.79
N TYR A 176 -27.42 5.07 13.56
CA TYR A 176 -26.17 4.52 13.04
C TYR A 176 -25.36 5.60 12.34
N GLU A 177 -24.08 5.67 12.68
CA GLU A 177 -23.12 6.60 12.10
C GLU A 177 -21.93 5.85 11.51
N ARG A 178 -21.41 6.39 10.40
CA ARG A 178 -20.20 5.90 9.75
C ARG A 178 -19.02 6.69 10.29
N VAL A 179 -18.07 5.99 10.91
CA VAL A 179 -16.91 6.59 11.58
C VAL A 179 -15.65 6.24 10.82
N TYR A 180 -14.95 7.26 10.34
CA TYR A 180 -13.66 7.12 9.66
C TYR A 180 -12.58 6.66 10.65
N GLN A 181 -11.80 5.66 10.26
CA GLN A 181 -10.70 5.07 11.02
C GLN A 181 -9.32 5.28 10.37
N GLY A 182 -9.27 5.43 9.05
CA GLY A 182 -8.01 5.65 8.34
C GLY A 182 -8.15 5.63 6.82
N THR A 183 -7.09 6.00 6.13
CA THR A 183 -6.96 5.91 4.67
C THR A 183 -5.97 4.80 4.35
N VAL A 184 -6.32 3.95 3.40
CA VAL A 184 -5.37 3.07 2.72
C VAL A 184 -4.95 3.71 1.41
N ILE A 185 -3.65 3.75 1.17
CA ILE A 185 -3.06 4.02 -0.15
C ILE A 185 -2.39 2.72 -0.60
N ALA A 186 -2.87 2.18 -1.71
CA ALA A 186 -2.52 0.86 -2.21
C ALA A 186 -2.06 0.93 -3.67
N PRO A 187 -0.76 1.11 -3.94
CA PRO A 187 -0.21 0.99 -5.28
C PRO A 187 -0.36 -0.41 -5.85
N VAL A 188 -0.55 -0.46 -7.18
CA VAL A 188 -0.94 -1.66 -7.93
C VAL A 188 -0.03 -1.85 -9.13
N TRP A 189 0.55 -3.04 -9.25
CA TRP A 189 1.37 -3.44 -10.40
C TRP A 189 0.73 -4.66 -11.07
N ASP A 190 0.64 -4.66 -12.40
CA ASP A 190 0.28 -5.85 -13.16
C ASP A 190 1.57 -6.60 -13.50
N VAL A 191 1.72 -7.83 -13.02
CA VAL A 191 2.93 -8.65 -13.16
C VAL A 191 2.60 -9.90 -13.95
N ARG A 192 3.31 -10.10 -15.07
CA ARG A 192 3.24 -11.32 -15.85
C ARG A 192 4.64 -11.80 -16.21
N LEU A 193 5.02 -12.97 -15.68
CA LEU A 193 6.35 -13.55 -15.78
C LEU A 193 6.28 -14.97 -16.36
N ALA A 194 7.14 -15.26 -17.33
CA ALA A 194 7.44 -16.64 -17.73
C ALA A 194 8.47 -17.25 -16.79
N ALA A 195 8.58 -18.58 -16.77
CA ALA A 195 9.60 -19.29 -16.01
C ALA A 195 11.02 -18.71 -16.22
N GLY A 196 11.74 -18.49 -15.12
CA GLY A 196 13.06 -17.88 -15.06
C GLY A 196 13.08 -16.36 -15.24
N LYS A 197 11.93 -15.68 -15.35
CA LYS A 197 11.85 -14.21 -15.41
C LYS A 197 11.53 -13.62 -14.05
N SER A 198 11.95 -12.37 -13.86
CA SER A 198 11.74 -11.61 -12.64
C SER A 198 11.11 -10.24 -12.89
N ALA A 199 10.52 -9.68 -11.83
CA ALA A 199 10.03 -8.32 -11.76
C ALA A 199 10.33 -7.74 -10.37
N GLU A 200 10.35 -6.41 -10.30
CA GLU A 200 10.49 -5.66 -9.05
C GLU A 200 9.31 -4.71 -8.89
N ALA A 201 8.81 -4.59 -7.66
CA ALA A 201 7.91 -3.53 -7.24
C ALA A 201 8.50 -2.81 -6.02
N ARG A 202 8.25 -1.51 -5.90
CA ARG A 202 8.81 -0.69 -4.83
C ARG A 202 7.78 0.28 -4.29
N MET A 203 7.68 0.35 -2.97
CA MET A 203 6.89 1.37 -2.26
C MET A 203 7.78 2.07 -1.25
N ILE A 204 7.66 3.38 -1.16
CA ILE A 204 8.35 4.20 -0.18
C ILE A 204 7.28 4.97 0.58
N VAL A 205 7.34 4.89 1.90
CA VAL A 205 6.52 5.71 2.78
C VAL A 205 7.43 6.70 3.49
N ASP A 206 7.08 7.97 3.40
CA ASP A 206 7.72 9.07 4.11
C ASP A 206 6.74 9.66 5.13
N LEU A 207 7.28 10.13 6.25
CA LEU A 207 6.50 10.83 7.25
C LEU A 207 7.34 11.97 7.81
N GLU A 208 6.93 13.20 7.55
CA GLU A 208 7.54 14.40 8.07
C GLU A 208 6.62 15.05 9.12
N GLU A 209 7.25 15.67 10.10
CA GLU A 209 6.57 16.49 11.11
C GLU A 209 7.27 17.83 11.05
N GLU A 210 6.51 18.89 10.87
CA GLU A 210 7.05 20.24 10.86
C GLU A 210 7.46 20.59 12.30
N LYS A 211 8.75 20.87 12.52
CA LYS A 211 9.23 21.23 13.86
C LYS A 211 8.66 22.59 14.27
N ASN A 212 8.16 22.67 15.49
CA ASN A 212 7.88 23.95 16.13
C ASN A 212 9.19 24.73 16.33
N GLU A 213 9.37 25.85 15.63
CA GLU A 213 10.29 26.91 16.05
C GLU A 213 9.54 27.75 17.10
N TRP A 214 9.79 27.49 18.38
CA TRP A 214 9.47 28.39 19.50
C TRP A 214 10.77 28.88 20.12
#